data_AF-A0A7J7NIK3-F1
#
_entry.id   AF-A0A7J7NIK3-F1
#
_cell.length_a   1.000
_cell.length_b   1.000
_cell.length_c   1.000
_cell.angle_alpha   90.00
_cell.angle_beta   90.00
_cell.angle_gamma   90.00
#
_symmetry.space_group_name_H-M   'P 1'
#
loop_
_entity.id
_entity.type
_entity.pdbx_description
1 polymer ?
#
loop_
_entity_poly.entity_id
_entity_poly.type
_entity_poly.pdbx_seq_one_letter_code
_entity_poly.pdbx_strand_id
1 'polypeptide(L)'
;MVDVGQRIFHLMSEEHGIEPRLEHYACLVDLIDRAGELVEAYELIKNMPIKPDSFVWGALLGACRNHGNAELAEITAKHVSELEPKSAGSSLLMSSLY
;
A
#
# COMPACT_ATOMS: atom_id res chain seq x y z
N MET A 1 -10.93 6.16 -13.85
CA MET A 1 -11.55 5.81 -12.55
C MET A 1 -10.64 6.14 -11.38
N VAL A 2 -9.31 6.03 -11.55
CA VAL A 2 -8.31 6.40 -10.53
C VAL A 2 -8.44 7.86 -10.10
N ASP A 3 -8.50 8.80 -11.04
CA ASP A 3 -8.63 10.24 -10.74
C ASP A 3 -9.86 10.58 -9.88
N VAL A 4 -10.98 9.89 -10.14
CA VAL A 4 -12.24 10.10 -9.39
C VAL A 4 -12.09 9.58 -7.96
N GLY A 5 -11.49 8.41 -7.78
CA GLY A 5 -11.27 7.85 -6.44
C GLY A 5 -10.25 8.64 -5.63
N GLN A 6 -9.15 9.09 -6.26
CA GLN A 6 -8.20 10.03 -5.65
C GLN A 6 -8.91 11.32 -5.24
N ARG A 7 -9.74 11.91 -6.12
CA ARG A 7 -10.50 13.12 -5.79
C ARG A 7 -11.44 12.88 -4.60
N ILE A 8 -12.20 11.78 -4.59
CA ILE A 8 -13.10 11.45 -3.47
C ILE A 8 -12.31 11.31 -2.17
N PHE A 9 -11.15 10.68 -2.20
CA PHE A 9 -10.29 10.53 -1.03
C PHE A 9 -9.86 11.90 -0.45
N HIS A 10 -9.40 12.84 -1.29
CA HIS A 10 -8.98 14.17 -0.83
C HIS A 10 -10.16 14.98 -0.27
N LEU A 11 -11.33 14.89 -0.90
CA LEU A 11 -12.56 15.57 -0.45
C LEU A 11 -12.99 15.14 0.97
N MET A 12 -12.64 13.92 1.40
CA MET A 12 -12.95 13.45 2.76
C MET A 12 -12.39 14.42 3.81
N SER A 13 -11.10 14.75 3.73
CA SER A 13 -10.45 15.69 4.64
C SER A 13 -10.81 17.13 4.32
N GLU A 14 -10.70 17.53 3.05
CA GLU A 14 -10.74 18.95 2.65
C GLU A 14 -12.14 19.58 2.82
N GLU A 15 -13.19 18.87 2.43
CA GLU A 15 -14.55 19.43 2.41
C GLU A 15 -15.46 18.85 3.48
N HIS A 16 -15.20 17.60 3.91
CA HIS A 16 -16.09 16.88 4.82
C HIS A 16 -15.53 16.72 6.25
N GLY A 17 -14.27 17.09 6.50
CA GLY A 17 -13.64 16.94 7.81
C GLY A 17 -13.54 15.50 8.29
N ILE A 18 -13.56 14.55 7.37
CA ILE A 18 -13.47 13.11 7.61
C ILE A 18 -12.01 12.70 7.42
N GLU A 19 -11.33 12.37 8.52
CA GLU A 19 -9.96 11.88 8.47
C GLU A 19 -9.91 10.47 7.84
N PRO A 20 -9.07 10.27 6.80
CA PRO A 20 -8.85 8.96 6.21
C PRO A 20 -8.29 7.98 7.24
N ARG A 21 -8.69 6.71 7.09
CA ARG A 21 -8.29 5.60 7.96
C ARG A 21 -7.50 4.58 7.16
N LEU A 22 -6.88 3.62 7.83
CA LEU A 22 -6.05 2.59 7.20
C LEU A 22 -6.77 1.91 6.04
N GLU A 23 -8.07 1.62 6.17
CA GLU A 23 -8.86 0.98 5.11
C GLU A 23 -9.00 1.89 3.87
N HIS A 24 -9.15 3.20 4.07
CA HIS A 24 -9.23 4.17 2.98
C HIS A 24 -7.88 4.27 2.25
N TYR A 25 -6.76 4.26 2.98
CA TYR A 25 -5.42 4.25 2.38
C TYR A 25 -5.16 2.96 1.60
N ALA A 26 -5.51 1.79 2.15
CA ALA A 26 -5.38 0.52 1.45
C ALA A 26 -6.17 0.51 0.13
N CYS A 27 -7.40 1.06 0.14
CA CYS A 27 -8.20 1.20 -1.08
C CYS A 27 -7.55 2.17 -2.08
N LEU A 28 -6.94 3.26 -1.61
CA LEU A 28 -6.27 4.22 -2.48
C LEU A 28 -5.00 3.64 -3.10
N VAL A 29 -4.23 2.84 -2.35
CA VAL A 29 -3.06 2.10 -2.85
C VAL A 29 -3.46 1.13 -3.96
N ASP A 30 -4.51 0.32 -3.75
CA ASP A 30 -5.04 -0.59 -4.78
C ASP A 30 -5.52 0.17 -6.03
N LEU A 31 -6.14 1.33 -5.83
CA LEU A 31 -6.58 2.17 -6.94
C LEU A 31 -5.41 2.70 -7.77
N ILE A 32 -4.34 3.16 -7.12
CA ILE A 32 -3.12 3.67 -7.78
C ILE A 32 -2.36 2.53 -8.46
N ASP A 33 -2.27 1.34 -7.84
CA ASP A 33 -1.68 0.14 -8.45
C ASP A 33 -2.32 -0.18 -9.79
N ARG A 34 -3.65 -0.10 -9.89
CA ARG A 34 -4.37 -0.37 -11.14
C ARG A 34 -4.03 0.59 -12.28
N ALA A 35 -3.41 1.74 -12.00
CA ALA A 35 -2.83 2.64 -13.01
C ALA A 35 -1.37 2.32 -13.34
N GLY A 36 -0.71 1.41 -12.61
CA GLY A 36 0.71 1.08 -12.72
C GLY A 36 1.63 2.07 -12.01
N GLU A 37 1.06 2.97 -11.20
CA GLU A 37 1.74 4.09 -10.54
C GLU A 37 2.36 3.65 -9.20
N LEU A 38 3.17 2.58 -9.20
CA LEU A 38 3.71 1.96 -7.98
C LEU A 38 4.50 2.92 -7.08
N VAL A 39 5.24 3.86 -7.69
CA VAL A 39 6.03 4.86 -6.95
C VAL A 39 5.11 5.84 -6.22
N GLU A 40 4.02 6.26 -6.85
CA GLU A 40 3.01 7.12 -6.22
C GLU A 40 2.33 6.38 -5.07
N ALA A 41 2.00 5.10 -5.25
CA ALA A 41 1.43 4.26 -4.19
C ALA A 41 2.37 4.14 -2.98
N TYR A 42 3.67 3.97 -3.22
CA TYR A 42 4.67 3.93 -2.15
C TYR A 42 4.82 5.27 -1.42
N GLU A 43 4.89 6.38 -2.15
CA GLU A 43 4.98 7.71 -1.55
C GLU A 43 3.71 8.07 -0.77
N LEU A 44 2.53 7.65 -1.23
CA LEU A 44 1.29 7.78 -0.46
C LEU A 44 1.42 7.10 0.92
N ILE A 45 1.89 5.84 0.95
CA ILE A 45 2.06 5.09 2.21
C ILE A 45 3.05 5.79 3.14
N LYS A 46 4.15 6.30 2.62
CA LYS A 46 5.16 7.01 3.41
C LYS A 46 4.67 8.34 3.99
N ASN A 47 3.77 9.02 3.27
CA ASN A 47 3.22 10.30 3.69
C ASN A 47 1.94 10.16 4.53
N MET A 48 1.55 8.94 4.90
CA MET A 48 0.40 8.72 5.78
C MET A 48 0.60 9.43 7.13
N PRO A 49 -0.39 10.20 7.62
CA PRO A 49 -0.35 10.82 8.95
C PRO A 49 -0.51 9.80 10.08
N ILE A 50 -0.88 8.56 9.74
CA ILE A 50 -1.06 7.43 10.64
C ILE A 50 -0.08 6.31 10.24
N LYS A 51 0.39 5.55 11.23
CA LYS A 51 1.34 4.46 10.99
C LYS A 51 0.67 3.38 10.11
N PRO A 52 1.23 3.05 8.92
CA PRO A 52 0.68 1.99 8.08
C PRO A 52 0.80 0.62 8.76
N ASP A 53 -0.19 -0.24 8.52
CA ASP A 53 -0.23 -1.61 9.02
C ASP A 53 0.14 -2.64 7.92
N SER A 54 0.10 -3.93 8.28
CA SER A 54 0.43 -5.01 7.35
C SER A 54 -0.53 -5.09 6.16
N PHE A 55 -1.77 -4.60 6.29
CA PHE A 55 -2.73 -4.57 5.20
C PHE A 55 -2.36 -3.53 4.15
N VAL A 56 -2.01 -2.30 4.57
CA VAL A 56 -1.60 -1.25 3.62
C VAL A 56 -0.32 -1.64 2.88
N TRP A 57 0.69 -2.14 3.60
CA TRP A 57 1.90 -2.65 2.95
C TRP A 57 1.64 -3.90 2.10
N GLY A 58 0.74 -4.79 2.54
CA GLY A 58 0.33 -5.97 1.78
C GLY A 58 -0.33 -5.62 0.44
N ALA A 59 -1.12 -4.54 0.40
CA ALA A 59 -1.70 -4.03 -0.84
C ALA A 59 -0.61 -3.62 -1.85
N LEU A 60 0.40 -2.86 -1.40
CA LEU A 60 1.53 -2.49 -2.25
C LEU A 60 2.39 -3.70 -2.65
N LEU A 61 2.50 -4.73 -1.80
CA LEU A 61 3.26 -5.92 -2.15
C LEU A 61 2.59 -6.72 -3.27
N GLY A 62 1.26 -6.85 -3.21
CA GLY A 62 0.45 -7.43 -4.29
C GLY A 62 0.62 -6.67 -5.60
N ALA A 63 0.58 -5.33 -5.52
CA ALA A 63 0.83 -4.40 -6.62
C ALA A 63 2.19 -4.63 -7.30
N CYS A 64 3.28 -4.64 -6.51
CA CYS A 64 4.63 -4.90 -7.01
C CYS A 64 4.75 -6.24 -7.72
N ARG A 65 4.07 -7.29 -7.22
CA ARG A 65 4.04 -8.61 -7.86
C ARG A 65 3.29 -8.59 -9.19
N ASN A 66 2.17 -7.87 -9.28
CA ASN A 66 1.37 -7.75 -10.51
C ASN A 66 2.13 -7.03 -11.63
N HIS A 67 2.91 -6.01 -11.26
CA HIS A 67 3.65 -5.16 -12.19
C HIS A 67 5.11 -5.56 -12.38
N GLY A 68 5.60 -6.60 -11.69
CA GLY A 68 6.96 -7.12 -11.83
C GLY A 68 8.05 -6.22 -11.25
N ASN A 69 7.74 -5.35 -10.29
CA ASN A 69 8.71 -4.48 -9.64
C ASN A 69 9.36 -5.17 -8.43
N ALA A 70 10.44 -5.92 -8.69
CA ALA A 70 11.14 -6.71 -7.67
C ALA A 70 11.77 -5.86 -6.56
N GLU A 71 12.34 -4.70 -6.90
CA GLU A 71 12.99 -3.81 -5.93
C GLU A 71 11.98 -3.30 -4.90
N LEU A 72 10.84 -2.78 -5.37
CA LEU A 72 9.81 -2.28 -4.47
C LEU A 72 9.10 -3.42 -3.72
N ALA A 73 9.00 -4.61 -4.33
CA ALA A 73 8.49 -5.81 -3.65
C ALA A 73 9.37 -6.19 -2.44
N GLU A 74 10.70 -6.16 -2.58
CA GLU A 74 11.62 -6.49 -1.49
C GLU A 74 11.50 -5.50 -0.32
N ILE A 75 11.49 -4.20 -0.64
CA ILE A 75 11.31 -3.13 0.36
C ILE A 75 9.99 -3.33 1.11
N THR A 76 8.92 -3.59 0.37
CA THR A 76 7.57 -3.74 0.94
C THR A 76 7.46 -5.02 1.78
N ALA A 77 8.03 -6.13 1.31
CA ALA A 77 8.02 -7.40 2.03
C ALA A 77 8.77 -7.31 3.38
N LYS A 78 9.83 -6.51 3.44
CA LYS A 78 10.54 -6.21 4.69
C LYS A 78 9.63 -5.51 5.70
N HIS A 79 8.89 -4.48 5.28
CA HIS A 79 7.92 -3.80 6.14
C HIS A 79 6.82 -4.73 6.65
N VAL A 80 6.25 -5.58 5.77
CA VAL A 80 5.25 -6.59 6.18
C VAL A 80 5.83 -7.55 7.21
N SER A 81 7.06 -8.02 7.00
CA SER A 81 7.73 -8.96 7.91
C SER A 81 8.05 -8.34 9.28
N GLU A 82 8.43 -7.06 9.32
CA GLU A 82 8.65 -6.32 10.57
C GLU A 82 7.35 -6.13 11.37
N LEU A 83 6.22 -5.95 10.68
CA LEU A 83 4.90 -5.80 11.30
C LEU A 83 4.30 -7.15 11.74
N GLU A 84 4.56 -8.22 10.98
CA GLU A 84 4.07 -9.56 11.26
C GLU A 84 5.20 -10.62 11.31
N PRO A 85 6.11 -10.55 12.29
CA PRO A 85 7.28 -11.43 12.36
C PRO A 85 6.93 -12.90 12.62
N LYS A 86 5.67 -13.21 12.93
CA LYS A 86 5.18 -14.57 13.24
C LYS A 86 4.12 -15.08 12.26
N SER A 87 3.77 -14.33 11.21
CA SER A 87 2.78 -14.83 10.24
C SER A 87 3.44 -15.75 9.21
N ALA A 88 2.73 -16.82 8.83
CA ALA A 88 3.20 -17.77 7.82
C ALA A 88 3.44 -17.10 6.45
N GLY A 89 2.74 -15.99 6.18
CA GLY A 89 2.92 -15.18 4.98
C GLY A 89 4.31 -14.54 4.91
N SER A 90 4.80 -13.98 6.02
CA SER A 90 6.13 -13.36 6.11
C SER A 90 7.25 -14.34 5.77
N SER A 91 7.16 -15.58 6.26
CA SER A 91 8.16 -16.62 5.97
C SER A 91 8.14 -17.10 4.50
N LEU A 92 6.96 -17.18 3.88
CA LEU A 92 6.80 -17.59 2.47
C LEU A 92 7.19 -16.48 1.48
N LEU A 93 6.92 -15.22 1.81
CA LEU A 93 7.27 -14.06 0.97
C LEU A 93 8.78 -13.91 0.82
N MET A 94 9.52 -14.02 1.93
CA MET A 94 10.99 -13.98 1.91
C MET A 94 11.59 -15.15 1.10
N SER A 95 11.02 -16.35 1.17
CA SER A 95 11.53 -17.51 0.42
C SER A 95 11.18 -17.48 -1.06
N SER A 96 10.27 -16.60 -1.50
CA SER A 96 9.92 -16.42 -2.92
C SER A 96 10.72 -15.30 -3.60
N LEU A 97 11.41 -14.47 -2.81
CA LEU A 97 12.28 -13.40 -3.27
C LEU A 97 13.74 -13.86 -3.48
N TYR A 98 14.09 -15.08 -3.06
CA TYR A 98 15.38 -15.76 -3.27
C TYR A 98 15.19 -17.04 -4.09
#